data_AF-A0A4Q5NZS2-F1
#
_entry.id   AF-A0A4Q5NZS2-F1
#
_cell.length_a   1.000
_cell.length_b   1.000
_cell.length_c   1.000
_cell.angle_alpha   90.00
_cell.angle_beta   90.00
_cell.angle_gamma   90.00
#
_symmetry.space_group_name_H-M   'P 1'
#
loop_
_entity.id
_entity.type
_entity.pdbx_description
1 polymer ?
#
loop_
_entity_poly.entity_id
_entity_poly.type
_entity_poly.pdbx_seq_one_letter_code
_entity_poly.pdbx_strand_id
1 'polypeptide(L)'
;MNKQTWAENLKAYIRQQRASQPLPDRESLTPEEEMQCRLVGGELMGWCEQSLNGILQTRHALQIMEFDTEPLVVLTSTLPGIVAAEEIFGDANEHLFFLLETEFQAWQGYGADESYQWHIHHWSYFESPSAELLQRAEENFPNLPTQEFRVHTLGDLWGPNCGFESKHLWNWNGNDMDLLEQDFEESTF
;
A
#
# COMPACT_ATOMS: atom_id res chain seq x y z
N MET A 1 -12.67 17.71 -12.74
CA MET A 1 -11.28 18.08 -12.43
C MET A 1 -10.39 17.47 -13.52
N ASN A 2 -9.21 18.00 -13.81
CA ASN A 2 -8.25 17.35 -14.73
C ASN A 2 -7.08 16.75 -13.91
N LYS A 3 -6.27 15.89 -14.53
CA LYS A 3 -5.13 15.23 -13.88
C LYS A 3 -4.17 16.20 -13.18
N GLN A 4 -3.81 17.30 -13.83
CA GLN A 4 -2.87 18.26 -13.26
C GLN A 4 -3.43 18.91 -11.98
N THR A 5 -4.66 19.39 -12.01
CA THR A 5 -5.33 19.95 -10.83
C THR A 5 -5.52 18.89 -9.74
N TRP A 6 -5.81 17.65 -10.12
CA TRP A 6 -5.91 16.53 -9.18
C TRP A 6 -4.57 16.30 -8.46
N ALA A 7 -3.47 16.21 -9.21
CA ALA A 7 -2.12 16.01 -8.69
C ALA A 7 -1.67 17.16 -7.78
N GLU A 8 -1.91 18.41 -8.21
CA GLU A 8 -1.57 19.60 -7.44
C GLU A 8 -2.31 19.64 -6.11
N ASN A 9 -3.60 19.28 -6.12
CA ASN A 9 -4.39 19.26 -4.88
C ASN A 9 -3.97 18.12 -3.95
N LEU A 10 -3.70 16.92 -4.47
CA LEU A 10 -3.17 15.80 -3.67
C LEU A 10 -1.81 16.17 -3.05
N LYS A 11 -0.91 16.79 -3.84
CA LYS A 11 0.39 17.28 -3.35
C LYS A 11 0.23 18.30 -2.24
N ALA A 12 -0.71 19.24 -2.38
CA ALA A 12 -1.01 20.23 -1.36
C ALA A 12 -1.56 19.59 -0.09
N TYR A 13 -2.45 18.60 -0.23
CA TYR A 13 -3.02 17.83 0.87
C TYR A 13 -1.93 17.07 1.65
N ILE A 14 -1.06 16.32 0.95
CA ILE A 14 0.04 15.58 1.57
C ILE A 14 0.98 16.53 2.33
N ARG A 15 1.35 17.67 1.73
CA ARG A 15 2.17 18.69 2.41
C ARG A 15 1.52 19.21 3.67
N GLN A 16 0.21 19.46 3.65
CA GLN A 16 -0.52 19.89 4.83
C GLN A 16 -0.52 18.80 5.92
N GLN A 17 -0.71 17.53 5.55
CA GLN A 17 -0.64 16.43 6.50
C GLN A 17 0.74 16.36 7.13
N ARG A 18 1.82 16.32 6.33
CA ARG A 18 3.21 16.25 6.81
C ARG A 18 3.62 17.46 7.66
N ALA A 19 3.08 18.65 7.39
CA ALA A 19 3.32 19.82 8.23
C ALA A 19 2.65 19.73 9.60
N SER A 20 1.50 19.06 9.71
CA SER A 20 0.77 18.90 10.97
C SER A 20 1.17 17.64 11.74
N GLN A 21 1.55 16.59 11.03
CA GLN A 21 1.98 15.29 11.51
C GLN A 21 3.18 14.84 10.67
N PRO A 22 4.40 15.28 11.04
CA PRO A 22 5.63 14.82 10.39
C PRO A 22 5.77 13.31 10.51
N LEU A 23 6.39 12.69 9.49
CA LEU A 23 6.78 11.29 9.60
C LEU A 23 7.89 11.15 10.66
N PRO A 24 7.88 10.07 11.44
CA PRO A 24 8.97 9.79 12.36
C PRO A 24 10.23 9.40 11.59
N ASP A 25 11.39 9.66 12.19
CA ASP A 25 12.64 9.08 11.70
C ASP A 25 12.58 7.55 11.84
N ARG A 26 13.15 6.81 10.88
CA ARG A 26 13.18 5.34 10.92
C ARG A 26 13.78 4.77 12.21
N GLU A 27 14.80 5.44 12.76
CA GLU A 27 15.46 5.04 14.02
C GLU A 27 14.52 5.08 15.24
N SER A 28 13.37 5.76 15.13
CA SER A 28 12.38 5.84 16.20
C SER A 28 11.28 4.79 16.11
N LEU A 29 11.25 3.98 15.04
CA LEU A 29 10.33 2.85 14.91
C LEU A 29 10.61 1.79 16.00
N THR A 30 9.55 1.15 16.49
CA THR A 30 9.69 -0.04 17.33
C THR A 30 10.32 -1.19 16.53
N PRO A 31 10.87 -2.23 17.20
CA PRO A 31 11.46 -3.37 16.48
C PRO A 31 10.50 -4.05 15.50
N GLU A 32 9.21 -4.13 15.86
CA GLU A 32 8.19 -4.71 14.98
C GLU A 32 7.92 -3.80 13.77
N GLU A 33 7.74 -2.49 14.00
CA GLU A 33 7.53 -1.52 12.92
C GLU A 33 8.72 -1.46 11.96
N GLU A 34 9.95 -1.56 12.46
CA GLU A 34 11.15 -1.63 11.62
C GLU A 34 11.14 -2.87 10.71
N MET A 35 10.63 -4.01 11.19
CA MET A 35 10.47 -5.20 10.36
C MET A 35 9.35 -5.04 9.33
N GLN A 36 8.22 -4.44 9.71
CA GLN A 36 7.16 -4.09 8.76
C GLN A 36 7.66 -3.12 7.68
N CYS A 37 8.44 -2.10 8.07
CA CYS A 37 9.08 -1.15 7.15
C CYS A 37 9.94 -1.88 6.10
N ARG A 38 10.76 -2.86 6.52
CA ARG A 38 11.58 -3.66 5.60
C ARG A 38 10.75 -4.53 4.67
N LEU A 39 9.74 -5.21 5.18
CA LEU A 39 8.89 -6.10 4.39
C LEU A 39 8.08 -5.32 3.35
N VAL A 40 7.43 -4.23 3.77
CA VAL A 40 6.70 -3.34 2.86
C VAL A 40 7.66 -2.70 1.86
N GLY A 41 8.82 -2.20 2.29
CA GLY A 41 9.81 -1.62 1.37
C GLY A 41 10.32 -2.62 0.33
N GLY A 42 10.59 -3.86 0.74
CA GLY A 42 10.98 -4.94 -0.16
C GLY A 42 9.89 -5.29 -1.19
N GLU A 43 8.65 -5.38 -0.74
CA GLU A 43 7.48 -5.60 -1.59
C GLU A 43 7.29 -4.45 -2.59
N LEU A 44 7.32 -3.19 -2.14
CA LEU A 44 7.17 -2.01 -2.98
C LEU A 44 8.22 -1.95 -4.10
N MET A 45 9.49 -2.22 -3.78
CA MET A 45 10.55 -2.31 -4.80
C MET A 45 10.24 -3.42 -5.80
N GLY A 46 9.84 -4.60 -5.32
CA GLY A 46 9.45 -5.72 -6.17
C GLY A 46 8.28 -5.38 -7.10
N TRP A 47 7.23 -4.75 -6.58
CA TRP A 47 6.07 -4.31 -7.36
C TRP A 47 6.45 -3.29 -8.43
N CYS A 48 7.26 -2.28 -8.10
CA CYS A 48 7.74 -1.29 -9.06
C CYS A 48 8.55 -1.93 -10.20
N GLU A 49 9.41 -2.90 -9.88
CA GLU A 49 10.25 -3.57 -10.88
C GLU A 49 9.47 -4.55 -11.77
N GLN A 50 8.52 -5.28 -11.17
CA GLN A 50 7.92 -6.47 -11.80
C GLN A 50 6.49 -6.23 -12.29
N SER A 51 5.68 -5.49 -11.54
CA SER A 51 4.23 -5.39 -11.77
C SER A 51 3.84 -4.09 -12.45
N LEU A 52 4.38 -2.95 -12.01
CA LEU A 52 3.99 -1.63 -12.52
C LEU A 52 4.15 -1.52 -14.04
N ASN A 53 5.25 -2.03 -14.60
CA ASN A 53 5.47 -2.03 -16.04
C ASN A 53 4.41 -2.84 -16.80
N GLY A 54 3.96 -3.98 -16.25
CA GLY A 54 2.89 -4.79 -16.82
C GLY A 54 1.54 -4.06 -16.79
N ILE A 55 1.25 -3.35 -15.70
CA ILE A 55 0.05 -2.50 -15.58
C ILE A 55 0.06 -1.40 -16.63
N LEU A 56 1.18 -0.67 -16.77
CA LEU A 56 1.34 0.40 -17.75
C LEU A 56 1.15 -0.10 -19.19
N GLN A 57 1.73 -1.26 -19.53
CA GLN A 57 1.54 -1.90 -20.83
C GLN A 57 0.08 -2.29 -21.07
N THR A 58 -0.59 -2.83 -20.06
CA THR A 58 -2.00 -3.24 -20.15
C THR A 58 -2.89 -2.03 -20.35
N ARG A 59 -2.70 -0.95 -19.59
CA ARG A 59 -3.42 0.33 -19.78
C ARG A 59 -3.21 0.89 -21.19
N HIS A 60 -1.98 0.83 -21.70
CA HIS A 60 -1.68 1.27 -23.07
C HIS A 60 -2.40 0.43 -24.14
N ALA A 61 -2.54 -0.88 -23.92
CA ALA A 61 -3.24 -1.78 -24.84
C ALA A 61 -4.77 -1.60 -24.81
N LEU A 62 -5.34 -1.24 -23.65
CA LEU A 62 -6.78 -1.06 -23.44
C LEU A 62 -7.27 0.34 -23.86
N GLN A 63 -7.03 0.72 -25.12
CA GLN A 63 -7.33 2.07 -25.65
C GLN A 63 -8.82 2.49 -25.51
N ILE A 64 -9.74 1.53 -25.46
CA ILE A 64 -11.18 1.78 -25.31
C ILE A 64 -11.54 2.36 -23.93
N MET A 65 -10.70 2.11 -22.92
CA MET A 65 -10.92 2.56 -21.54
C MET A 65 -10.47 4.01 -21.30
N GLU A 66 -9.88 4.67 -22.30
CA GLU A 66 -9.40 6.06 -22.21
C GLU A 66 -8.48 6.33 -21.01
N PHE A 67 -7.70 5.32 -20.60
CA PHE A 67 -6.71 5.45 -19.53
C PHE A 67 -5.64 6.47 -19.91
N ASP A 68 -5.21 7.27 -18.92
CA ASP A 68 -4.02 8.09 -19.06
C ASP A 68 -2.80 7.18 -19.31
N THR A 69 -1.99 7.55 -20.31
CA THR A 69 -0.81 6.78 -20.74
C THR A 69 0.41 6.97 -19.84
N GLU A 70 0.38 7.99 -18.99
CA GLU A 70 1.44 8.33 -18.03
C GLU A 70 0.81 8.54 -16.63
N PRO A 71 0.09 7.54 -16.08
CA PRO A 71 -0.70 7.72 -14.88
C PRO A 71 0.19 8.13 -13.69
N LEU A 72 -0.41 8.83 -12.74
CA LEU A 72 0.18 9.03 -11.43
C LEU A 72 0.15 7.69 -10.67
N VAL A 73 1.08 7.50 -9.75
CA VAL A 73 1.11 6.35 -8.84
C VAL A 73 0.85 6.86 -7.44
N VAL A 74 -0.15 6.29 -6.79
CA VAL A 74 -0.44 6.52 -5.38
C VAL A 74 -0.10 5.25 -4.62
N LEU A 75 0.79 5.35 -3.65
CA LEU A 75 1.14 4.30 -2.71
C LEU A 75 0.50 4.61 -1.37
N THR A 76 -0.25 3.66 -0.81
CA THR A 76 -0.75 3.78 0.56
C THR A 76 -0.25 2.68 1.46
N SER A 77 -0.06 3.03 2.73
CA SER A 77 0.43 2.10 3.73
C SER A 77 0.08 2.56 5.16
N THR A 78 0.52 1.80 6.15
CA THR A 78 0.69 2.26 7.53
C THR A 78 1.99 3.06 7.69
N LEU A 79 2.19 3.65 8.87
CA LEU A 79 3.34 4.50 9.16
C LEU A 79 4.69 3.85 8.78
N PRO A 80 4.98 2.57 9.10
CA PRO A 80 6.25 1.97 8.73
C PRO A 80 6.47 1.87 7.22
N GLY A 81 5.43 1.58 6.44
CA GLY A 81 5.54 1.50 4.99
C GLY A 81 5.66 2.87 4.33
N ILE A 82 5.09 3.92 4.92
CA ILE A 82 5.31 5.30 4.43
C ILE A 82 6.73 5.78 4.71
N VAL A 83 7.30 5.43 5.87
CA VAL A 83 8.74 5.64 6.13
C VAL A 83 9.59 4.89 5.11
N ALA A 84 9.26 3.63 4.80
CA ALA A 84 9.96 2.87 3.77
C ALA A 84 9.88 3.55 2.38
N ALA A 85 8.70 4.00 1.97
CA ALA A 85 8.50 4.70 0.71
C ALA A 85 9.32 6.01 0.63
N GLU A 86 9.36 6.79 1.72
CA GLU A 86 10.16 8.01 1.80
C GLU A 86 11.65 7.73 1.63
N GLU A 87 12.18 6.67 2.24
CA GLU A 87 13.59 6.28 2.07
C GLU A 87 13.93 5.78 0.67
N ILE A 88 13.02 5.02 0.05
CA ILE A 88 13.23 4.44 -1.29
C ILE A 88 13.16 5.52 -2.37
N PHE A 89 12.16 6.40 -2.31
CA PHE A 89 11.82 7.32 -3.40
C PHE A 89 12.24 8.77 -3.14
N GLY A 90 12.33 9.19 -1.88
CA GLY A 90 12.57 10.57 -1.48
C GLY A 90 11.57 11.56 -2.09
N ASP A 91 12.01 12.81 -2.26
CA ASP A 91 11.20 13.92 -2.80
C ASP A 91 11.18 13.99 -4.34
N ALA A 92 11.87 13.08 -5.04
CA ALA A 92 12.32 13.34 -6.41
C ALA A 92 11.33 12.96 -7.53
N ASN A 93 10.16 12.39 -7.20
CA ASN A 93 9.25 11.85 -8.22
C ASN A 93 7.92 12.63 -8.28
N GLU A 94 7.71 13.38 -9.37
CA GLU A 94 6.49 14.18 -9.58
C GLU A 94 5.25 13.33 -9.90
N HIS A 95 5.43 12.07 -10.28
CA HIS A 95 4.36 11.14 -10.63
C HIS A 95 4.02 10.17 -9.50
N LEU A 96 4.75 10.20 -8.38
CA LEU A 96 4.57 9.29 -7.26
C LEU A 96 4.11 10.05 -6.02
N PHE A 97 3.07 9.55 -5.39
CA PHE A 97 2.53 10.06 -4.14
C PHE A 97 2.47 8.93 -3.13
N PHE A 98 2.95 9.16 -1.91
CA PHE A 98 2.82 8.19 -0.83
C PHE A 98 2.24 8.85 0.42
N LEU A 99 1.23 8.21 0.99
CA LEU A 99 0.48 8.71 2.14
C LEU A 99 -0.19 7.58 2.92
N LEU A 100 -0.56 7.84 4.17
CA LEU A 100 -1.24 6.81 4.97
C LEU A 100 -2.57 6.41 4.30
N GLU A 101 -2.96 5.15 4.43
CA GLU A 101 -4.24 4.67 3.89
C GLU A 101 -5.43 5.52 4.37
N THR A 102 -5.44 5.88 5.66
CA THR A 102 -6.47 6.74 6.25
C THR A 102 -6.45 8.17 5.69
N GLU A 103 -5.27 8.70 5.33
CA GLU A 103 -5.14 10.02 4.69
C GLU A 103 -5.68 9.97 3.26
N PHE A 104 -5.43 8.89 2.52
CA PHE A 104 -5.95 8.73 1.17
C PHE A 104 -7.46 8.57 1.14
N GLN A 105 -8.03 7.75 2.03
CA GLN A 105 -9.48 7.61 2.18
C GLN A 105 -10.15 8.96 2.49
N ALA A 106 -9.54 9.76 3.38
CA ALA A 106 -10.03 11.10 3.66
C ALA A 106 -9.93 12.02 2.43
N TRP A 107 -8.82 11.95 1.69
CA TRP A 107 -8.60 12.70 0.45
C TRP A 107 -9.64 12.39 -0.63
N GLN A 108 -10.00 11.11 -0.82
CA GLN A 108 -10.97 10.68 -1.82
C GLN A 108 -12.32 11.38 -1.66
N GLY A 109 -12.71 11.76 -0.44
CA GLY A 109 -13.94 12.55 -0.17
C GLY A 109 -13.94 13.96 -0.76
N TYR A 110 -12.79 14.51 -1.16
CA TYR A 110 -12.66 15.87 -1.71
C TYR A 110 -12.50 15.91 -3.24
N GLY A 111 -12.02 14.83 -3.84
CA GLY A 111 -11.65 14.85 -5.26
C GLY A 111 -11.23 13.48 -5.80
N ALA A 112 -12.09 12.47 -5.64
CA ALA A 112 -11.86 11.13 -6.18
C ALA A 112 -11.68 11.14 -7.71
N ASP A 113 -10.77 10.30 -8.19
CA ASP A 113 -10.73 9.80 -9.57
C ASP A 113 -11.37 8.41 -9.56
N GLU A 114 -12.71 8.38 -9.52
CA GLU A 114 -13.52 7.16 -9.28
C GLU A 114 -13.28 6.05 -10.31
N SER A 115 -12.88 6.42 -11.53
CA SER A 115 -12.59 5.49 -12.62
C SER A 115 -11.11 5.14 -12.75
N TYR A 116 -10.24 5.63 -11.84
CA TYR A 116 -8.79 5.42 -11.91
C TYR A 116 -8.19 5.84 -13.27
N GLN A 117 -8.76 6.88 -13.87
CA GLN A 117 -8.38 7.32 -15.20
C GLN A 117 -6.97 7.91 -15.20
N TRP A 118 -6.60 8.62 -14.13
CA TRP A 118 -5.35 9.37 -14.03
C TRP A 118 -4.33 8.75 -13.09
N HIS A 119 -4.74 7.80 -12.25
CA HIS A 119 -3.84 7.17 -11.28
C HIS A 119 -3.96 5.65 -11.22
N ILE A 120 -2.87 5.04 -10.77
CA ILE A 120 -2.77 3.67 -10.26
C ILE A 120 -2.66 3.80 -8.75
N HIS A 121 -3.47 3.05 -8.01
CA HIS A 121 -3.37 2.96 -6.56
C HIS A 121 -2.77 1.61 -6.19
N HIS A 122 -1.67 1.60 -5.47
CA HIS A 122 -1.09 0.41 -4.84
C HIS A 122 -1.13 0.59 -3.33
N TRP A 123 -1.46 -0.46 -2.59
CA TRP A 123 -1.41 -0.49 -1.14
C TRP A 123 -0.61 -1.68 -0.65
N SER A 124 0.04 -1.49 0.49
CA SER A 124 0.81 -2.54 1.15
C SER A 124 0.96 -2.18 2.62
N TYR A 125 0.27 -2.87 3.51
CA TYR A 125 0.26 -2.54 4.94
C TYR A 125 0.03 -3.75 5.85
N PHE A 126 0.48 -3.61 7.09
CA PHE A 126 0.20 -4.57 8.14
C PHE A 126 -1.00 -4.15 8.98
N GLU A 127 -1.83 -5.12 9.34
CA GLU A 127 -2.98 -4.94 10.22
C GLU A 127 -3.13 -6.11 11.22
N SER A 128 -3.96 -5.87 12.24
CA SER A 128 -4.36 -6.92 13.17
C SER A 128 -5.34 -7.89 12.47
N PRO A 129 -5.18 -9.21 12.64
CA PRO A 129 -6.13 -10.16 12.06
C PRO A 129 -7.54 -9.99 12.62
N SER A 130 -8.55 -10.31 11.80
CA SER A 130 -9.95 -10.36 12.24
C SER A 130 -10.16 -11.48 13.27
N ALA A 131 -11.24 -11.42 14.06
CA ALA A 131 -11.56 -12.48 15.03
C ALA A 131 -11.73 -13.86 14.37
N GLU A 132 -12.32 -13.89 13.17
CA GLU A 132 -12.49 -15.12 12.38
C GLU A 132 -11.15 -15.69 11.92
N LEU A 133 -10.24 -14.82 11.47
CA LEU A 133 -8.90 -15.21 11.06
C LEU A 133 -8.04 -15.66 12.26
N LEU A 134 -8.17 -14.99 13.41
CA LEU A 134 -7.50 -15.42 14.64
C LEU A 134 -7.94 -16.83 15.05
N GLN A 135 -9.24 -17.11 15.02
CA GLN A 135 -9.74 -18.45 15.34
C GLN A 135 -9.14 -19.50 14.39
N ARG A 136 -9.10 -19.23 13.08
CA ARG A 136 -8.46 -20.10 12.10
C ARG A 136 -6.96 -20.30 12.39
N ALA A 137 -6.27 -19.22 12.73
CA ALA A 137 -4.84 -19.25 13.02
C ALA A 137 -4.54 -20.04 14.31
N GLU A 138 -5.37 -19.93 15.35
CA GLU A 138 -5.24 -20.74 16.58
C GLU A 138 -5.40 -22.24 16.31
N GLU A 139 -6.32 -22.62 15.42
CA GLU A 139 -6.54 -24.01 15.04
C GLU A 139 -5.35 -24.59 14.24
N ASN A 140 -4.79 -23.80 13.33
CA ASN A 140 -3.69 -24.23 12.46
C ASN A 140 -2.30 -24.10 13.12
N PHE A 141 -2.14 -23.17 14.05
CA PHE A 141 -0.87 -22.85 14.71
C PHE A 141 -1.03 -22.75 16.24
N PRO A 142 -1.46 -23.82 16.93
CA PRO A 142 -1.86 -23.78 18.34
C PRO A 142 -0.73 -23.47 19.34
N ASN A 143 0.52 -23.48 18.88
CA ASN A 143 1.68 -23.16 19.72
C ASN A 143 2.11 -21.68 19.61
N LEU A 144 1.48 -20.90 18.73
CA LEU A 144 1.76 -19.48 18.55
C LEU A 144 0.71 -18.65 19.31
N PRO A 145 1.13 -17.65 20.10
CA PRO A 145 0.21 -16.75 20.77
C PRO A 145 -0.55 -15.85 19.79
N THR A 146 -1.83 -15.61 20.04
CA THR A 146 -2.67 -14.82 19.12
C THR A 146 -2.21 -13.39 18.90
N GLN A 147 -1.58 -12.78 19.91
CA GLN A 147 -1.03 -11.44 19.82
C GLN A 147 0.19 -11.33 18.89
N GLU A 148 0.76 -12.45 18.44
CA GLU A 148 1.90 -12.48 17.52
C GLU A 148 1.47 -12.50 16.06
N PHE A 149 0.20 -12.78 15.76
CA PHE A 149 -0.27 -12.80 14.36
C PHE A 149 -0.42 -11.39 13.79
N ARG A 150 0.01 -11.22 12.53
CA ARG A 150 -0.21 -10.03 11.71
C ARG A 150 -0.70 -10.42 10.34
N VAL A 151 -1.52 -9.57 9.73
CA VAL A 151 -1.91 -9.70 8.33
C VAL A 151 -1.16 -8.65 7.54
N HIS A 152 -0.48 -9.06 6.47
CA HIS A 152 0.02 -8.15 5.46
C HIS A 152 -0.97 -8.17 4.30
N THR A 153 -1.61 -7.04 4.06
CA THR A 153 -2.55 -6.83 2.96
C THR A 153 -1.85 -5.98 1.91
N LEU A 154 -1.83 -6.45 0.66
CA LEU A 154 -1.25 -5.73 -0.47
C LEU A 154 -2.09 -5.89 -1.72
N GLY A 155 -2.01 -4.94 -2.62
CA GLY A 155 -2.78 -4.98 -3.84
C GLY A 155 -2.64 -3.72 -4.66
N ASP A 156 -3.23 -3.76 -5.85
CA ASP A 156 -3.34 -2.61 -6.72
C ASP A 156 -4.71 -2.51 -7.38
N LEU A 157 -5.06 -1.28 -7.72
CA LEU A 157 -6.25 -0.93 -8.48
C LEU A 157 -5.85 0.15 -9.49
N TRP A 158 -6.00 -0.20 -10.77
CA TRP A 158 -5.54 0.64 -11.89
C TRP A 158 -6.63 0.87 -12.93
N GLY A 159 -7.87 0.49 -12.64
CA GLY A 159 -9.03 0.70 -13.51
C GLY A 159 -10.30 0.10 -12.90
N PRO A 160 -11.48 0.38 -13.48
CA PRO A 160 -12.72 -0.27 -13.07
C PRO A 160 -12.59 -1.79 -13.26
N ASN A 161 -12.73 -2.55 -12.18
CA ASN A 161 -12.54 -4.00 -12.15
C ASN A 161 -11.18 -4.45 -12.72
N CYS A 162 -10.13 -3.68 -12.44
CA CYS A 162 -8.78 -3.92 -12.92
C CYS A 162 -7.80 -3.78 -11.77
N GLY A 163 -7.51 -4.89 -11.10
CA GLY A 163 -6.65 -4.90 -9.93
C GLY A 163 -6.77 -6.22 -9.17
N PHE A 164 -6.00 -6.35 -8.10
CA PHE A 164 -6.07 -7.48 -7.19
C PHE A 164 -5.71 -7.06 -5.76
N GLU A 165 -6.11 -7.88 -4.81
CA GLU A 165 -5.66 -7.84 -3.42
C GLU A 165 -5.23 -9.24 -3.01
N SER A 166 -4.14 -9.32 -2.24
CA SER A 166 -3.70 -10.53 -1.55
C SER A 166 -3.43 -10.25 -0.08
N LYS A 167 -3.67 -11.27 0.75
CA LYS A 167 -3.37 -11.25 2.18
C LYS A 167 -2.43 -12.39 2.55
N HIS A 168 -1.46 -12.05 3.39
CA HIS A 168 -0.48 -12.99 3.94
C HIS A 168 -0.55 -12.98 5.47
N LEU A 169 -0.45 -14.16 6.07
CA LEU A 169 -0.43 -14.32 7.52
C LEU A 169 1.01 -14.44 7.99
N TRP A 170 1.39 -13.59 8.94
CA TRP A 170 2.72 -13.51 9.52
C TRP A 170 2.68 -13.73 11.03
N ASN A 171 3.79 -14.21 11.58
CA ASN A 171 4.05 -14.31 13.01
C ASN A 171 5.19 -13.39 13.43
N TRP A 172 4.92 -12.49 14.37
CA TRP A 172 5.92 -11.68 15.03
C TRP A 172 6.47 -12.40 16.26
N ASN A 173 7.66 -12.99 16.16
CA ASN A 173 8.28 -13.74 17.26
C ASN A 173 9.02 -12.87 18.30
N GLY A 174 8.84 -11.54 18.23
CA GLY A 174 9.55 -10.57 19.07
C GLY A 174 10.89 -10.09 18.50
N ASN A 175 11.38 -10.71 17.42
CA ASN A 175 12.62 -10.31 16.75
C ASN A 175 12.48 -10.27 15.21
N ASP A 176 11.73 -11.21 14.62
CA ASP A 176 11.54 -11.34 13.18
C ASP A 176 10.08 -11.63 12.83
N MET A 177 9.74 -11.43 11.56
CA MET A 177 8.44 -11.74 10.96
C MET A 177 8.53 -13.03 10.15
N ASP A 178 7.96 -14.11 10.68
CA ASP A 178 7.91 -15.40 10.00
C ASP A 178 6.63 -15.49 9.16
N LEU A 179 6.76 -15.72 7.86
CA LEU A 179 5.61 -15.96 6.98
C LEU A 179 5.00 -17.33 7.31
N LEU A 180 3.74 -17.34 7.74
CA LEU A 180 3.00 -18.57 8.06
C LEU A 180 2.20 -19.08 6.87
N GLU A 181 1.53 -18.17 6.17
CA GLU A 181 0.66 -18.49 5.04
C GLU A 181 0.71 -17.36 4.02
N GLN A 182 1.02 -17.70 2.77
CA GLN A 182 1.03 -16.76 1.64
C GLN A 182 -0.30 -16.86 0.89
N ASP A 183 -0.77 -15.74 0.36
CA ASP A 183 -1.96 -15.64 -0.51
C ASP A 183 -3.18 -16.41 0.05
N PHE A 184 -3.40 -16.35 1.36
CA PHE A 184 -4.48 -17.12 2.00
C PHE A 184 -5.88 -16.60 1.63
N GLU A 185 -5.92 -15.35 1.18
CA GLU A 185 -7.09 -14.69 0.63
C GLU A 185 -6.61 -13.85 -0.55
N GLU A 186 -7.20 -14.10 -1.72
CA GLU A 186 -6.93 -13.36 -2.95
C GLU A 186 -8.26 -12.92 -3.54
N SER A 187 -8.32 -11.67 -3.99
CA SER A 187 -9.48 -11.09 -4.66
C SER A 187 -9.05 -10.33 -5.89
N THR A 188 -9.79 -10.49 -6.98
CA THR A 188 -9.67 -9.64 -8.18
C THR A 188 -10.85 -8.69 -8.20
N PHE A 189 -10.61 -7.42 -8.51
CA PHE A 189 -11.67 -6.41 -8.61
C PHE A 189 -12.38 -6.48 -9.96
#